data_AF-X1NST3-F1
#
_entry.id   AF-X1NST3-F1
#
_cell.length_a   1.000
_cell.length_b   1.000
_cell.length_c   1.000
_cell.angle_alpha   90.00
_cell.angle_beta   90.00
_cell.angle_gamma   90.00
#
_symmetry.space_group_name_H-M   'P 1'
#
loop_
_entity.id
_entity.type
_entity.pdbx_description
1 polymer ?
#
loop_
_entity_poly.entity_id
_entity_poly.type
_entity_poly.pdbx_seq_one_letter_code
_entity_poly.pdbx_strand_id
1 'polypeptide(L)'
;MGLSQGRIWVTVFEQDDEAYQIWKRIGIPSSKILKKDEEENFWSLGEVGPCGPDTEIFFDRGKKYGCSGMNCLPGCNNCSRWVEIWNLVFMQFNRDKKGKLSPLPSRNIDTGMGLERVAFVLQETESVYDTDLFSPILDWLRNMLPENRKE
;
A
#
# COMPACT_ATOMS: atom_id res chain seq x y z
N MET A 1 8.35 -14.07 5.54
CA MET A 1 8.25 -13.62 4.13
C MET A 1 9.61 -13.50 3.43
N GLY A 2 10.74 -13.31 4.12
CA GLY A 2 12.05 -13.28 3.44
C GLY A 2 12.33 -12.01 2.62
N LEU A 3 11.44 -11.00 2.70
CA LEU A 3 11.64 -9.71 2.05
C LEU A 3 12.87 -9.00 2.61
N SER A 4 13.66 -8.40 1.72
CA SER A 4 14.81 -7.60 2.12
C SER A 4 14.35 -6.34 2.85
N GLN A 5 14.70 -6.22 4.14
CA GLN A 5 14.42 -5.03 4.95
C GLN A 5 14.99 -3.75 4.31
N GLY A 6 16.08 -3.88 3.54
CA GLY A 6 16.68 -2.78 2.76
C GLY A 6 15.79 -2.23 1.64
N ARG A 7 14.71 -2.91 1.26
CA ARG A 7 13.71 -2.46 0.28
C ARG A 7 12.41 -2.00 0.91
N ILE A 8 12.27 -2.10 2.23
CA ILE A 8 11.08 -1.62 2.94
C ILE A 8 11.18 -0.13 3.21
N TRP A 9 10.09 0.56 2.91
CA TRP A 9 9.83 1.96 3.22
C TRP A 9 8.46 2.03 3.91
N VAL A 10 8.25 3.08 4.70
CA VAL A 10 6.97 3.27 5.38
C VAL A 10 6.52 4.72 5.24
N THR A 11 5.21 4.91 5.22
CA THR A 11 4.60 6.23 5.36
C THR A 11 3.81 6.29 6.66
N VAL A 12 3.69 7.48 7.24
CA VAL A 12 2.94 7.73 8.48
C VAL A 12 2.18 9.05 8.32
N PHE A 13 1.03 9.17 9.00
CA PHE A 13 0.35 10.45 9.09
C PHE A 13 1.25 11.52 9.72
N GLU A 14 1.29 12.72 9.15
CA GLU A 14 2.25 13.76 9.53
C GLU A 14 2.14 14.19 11.01
N GLN A 15 0.94 14.07 11.57
CA GLN A 15 0.58 14.40 12.96
C GLN A 15 0.75 13.20 13.90
N ASP A 16 1.06 12.00 13.39
CA ASP A 16 1.30 10.79 14.18
C ASP A 16 2.79 10.59 14.46
N ASP A 17 3.30 11.38 15.41
CA ASP A 17 4.67 11.23 15.90
C ASP A 17 4.91 9.89 16.62
N GLU A 18 3.87 9.26 17.16
CA GLU A 18 3.98 7.98 17.85
C GLU A 18 4.37 6.87 16.85
N ALA A 19 3.64 6.75 15.75
CA ALA A 19 3.95 5.81 14.67
C ALA A 19 5.36 6.04 14.12
N TYR A 20 5.74 7.30 13.88
CA TYR A 20 7.09 7.65 13.42
C TYR A 20 8.19 7.13 14.36
N GLN A 21 8.06 7.37 15.67
CA GLN A 21 9.06 6.92 16.65
C GLN A 21 9.07 5.40 16.81
N ILE A 22 7.91 4.74 16.72
CA ILE A 22 7.82 3.28 16.76
C ILE A 22 8.60 2.68 15.58
N TRP A 23 8.37 3.16 14.35
CA TRP A 23 9.09 2.68 13.15
C TRP A 23 10.60 2.86 13.25
N LYS A 24 11.04 4.01 13.78
CA LYS A 24 12.46 4.26 14.03
C LYS A 24 13.04 3.29 15.06
N ARG A 25 12.31 3.03 16.15
CA ARG A 25 12.72 2.11 17.23
C ARG A 25 12.85 0.66 16.75
N ILE A 26 12.00 0.22 15.83
CA ILE A 26 12.08 -1.13 15.23
C ILE A 26 13.13 -1.23 14.10
N GLY A 27 13.82 -0.13 13.79
CA GLY A 27 15.02 -0.12 12.94
C GLY A 27 14.80 0.33 11.50
N ILE A 28 13.66 0.95 11.17
CA ILE A 28 13.52 1.64 9.87
C ILE A 28 14.31 2.96 9.92
N PRO A 29 15.25 3.21 9.00
CA PRO A 29 15.95 4.49 8.94
C PRO A 29 14.99 5.64 8.73
N SER A 30 15.22 6.78 9.40
CA SER A 30 14.36 7.98 9.26
C SER A 30 14.22 8.46 7.82
N SER A 31 15.23 8.25 6.98
CA SER A 31 15.20 8.59 5.55
C SER A 31 14.21 7.74 4.73
N LYS A 32 13.63 6.69 5.33
CA LYS A 32 12.65 5.78 4.73
C LYS A 32 11.28 5.80 5.44
N ILE A 33 11.11 6.72 6.39
CA ILE A 33 9.84 6.98 7.07
C ILE A 33 9.36 8.32 6.54
N LEU A 34 8.36 8.30 5.65
CA LEU A 34 7.82 9.51 5.05
C LEU A 34 6.58 9.96 5.81
N LYS A 35 6.54 11.23 6.20
CA LYS A 35 5.33 11.85 6.74
C LYS A 35 4.44 12.30 5.59
N LYS A 36 3.16 11.96 5.64
CA LYS A 36 2.17 12.30 4.62
C LYS A 36 0.93 12.95 5.24
N ASP A 37 0.19 13.68 4.43
CA ASP A 37 -1.01 14.41 4.84
C ASP A 37 -2.24 13.48 4.99
N GLU A 38 -3.40 14.09 5.15
CA GLU A 38 -4.67 13.37 5.32
C GLU A 38 -5.12 12.63 4.05
N GLU A 39 -4.70 13.08 2.86
CA GLU A 39 -5.09 12.43 1.61
C GLU A 39 -4.41 11.08 1.42
N GLU A 40 -3.16 10.96 1.91
CA GLU A 40 -2.34 9.77 1.76
C GLU A 40 -2.27 8.90 3.03
N ASN A 41 -2.35 9.47 4.23
CA ASN A 41 -2.25 8.70 5.47
C ASN A 41 -3.37 8.99 6.49
N PHE A 42 -4.61 9.06 6.01
CA PHE A 42 -5.79 9.02 6.87
C PHE A 42 -6.88 8.17 6.21
N TRP A 43 -7.07 6.96 6.72
CA TRP A 43 -7.99 6.01 6.13
C TRP A 43 -9.41 6.20 6.64
N SER A 44 -10.39 6.02 5.74
CA SER A 44 -11.81 6.01 6.06
C SER A 44 -12.53 4.95 5.23
N LEU A 45 -13.51 4.28 5.85
CA LEU A 45 -14.37 3.30 5.15
C LEU A 45 -15.16 3.94 3.99
N GLY A 46 -15.43 5.24 4.07
CA GLY A 46 -16.13 6.03 3.08
C GLY A 46 -16.29 7.48 3.52
N GLU A 47 -17.30 8.19 3.00
CA GLU A 47 -17.59 9.57 3.43
C GLU A 47 -18.02 9.66 4.91
N VAL A 48 -18.65 8.59 5.42
CA VAL A 48 -19.17 8.47 6.78
C VAL A 48 -18.74 7.13 7.36
N GLY A 49 -18.37 7.13 8.63
CA GLY A 49 -18.07 5.91 9.38
C GLY A 49 -16.73 5.94 10.11
N PRO A 50 -16.29 4.77 10.58
CA PRO A 50 -15.02 4.62 11.28
C PRO A 50 -13.82 5.00 10.39
N CYS A 51 -12.88 5.74 10.96
CA CYS A 51 -11.68 6.27 10.29
C CYS A 51 -10.55 6.56 11.30
N GLY A 52 -9.37 6.85 10.78
CA GLY A 52 -8.23 7.25 11.61
C GLY A 52 -6.94 7.42 10.83
N PRO A 53 -5.88 7.92 11.49
CA PRO A 53 -4.55 7.94 10.91
C PRO A 53 -4.07 6.51 10.67
N ASP A 54 -3.23 6.33 9.68
CA ASP A 54 -2.65 5.05 9.35
C ASP A 54 -1.14 5.15 9.07
N THR A 55 -0.55 3.97 8.91
CA THR A 55 0.81 3.82 8.43
C THR A 55 0.86 2.71 7.40
N GLU A 56 1.50 2.97 6.27
CA GLU A 56 1.57 2.04 5.16
C GLU A 56 3.00 1.55 4.94
N ILE A 57 3.12 0.28 4.56
CA ILE A 57 4.38 -0.38 4.25
C ILE A 57 4.48 -0.52 2.73
N PHE A 58 5.58 0.00 2.19
CA PHE A 58 5.92 -0.05 0.78
C PHE A 58 7.14 -0.92 0.53
N PHE A 59 7.11 -1.66 -0.58
CA PHE A 59 8.25 -2.37 -1.12
C PHE A 59 8.84 -1.65 -2.34
N ASP A 60 10.14 -1.40 -2.31
CA ASP A 60 10.92 -0.87 -3.43
C ASP A 60 11.32 -2.00 -4.39
N ARG A 61 10.65 -2.10 -5.55
CA ARG A 61 11.00 -3.06 -6.61
C ARG A 61 12.35 -2.72 -7.29
N GLY A 62 12.90 -1.55 -7.03
CA GLY A 62 14.20 -1.09 -7.52
C GLY A 62 14.10 -0.03 -8.60
N LYS A 63 15.20 0.69 -8.79
CA LYS A 63 15.28 1.87 -9.68
C LYS A 63 14.86 1.61 -11.13
N LYS A 64 15.01 0.38 -11.64
CA LYS A 64 14.60 0.02 -13.01
C LYS A 64 13.10 0.21 -13.27
N TYR A 65 12.28 0.19 -12.22
CA TYR A 65 10.84 0.43 -12.29
C TYR A 65 10.45 1.88 -11.93
N GLY A 66 11.43 2.74 -11.62
CA GLY A 66 11.20 4.12 -11.22
C GLY A 66 11.03 5.05 -12.41
N CYS A 67 10.34 6.17 -12.19
CA CYS A 67 10.26 7.26 -13.16
C CYS A 67 11.36 8.31 -12.92
N SER A 68 11.57 9.19 -13.90
CA SER A 68 12.48 10.34 -13.79
C SER A 68 11.91 11.50 -12.97
N GLY A 69 10.74 11.31 -12.35
CA GLY A 69 10.08 12.33 -11.54
C GLY A 69 10.88 12.64 -10.28
N MET A 70 10.92 13.91 -9.89
CA MET A 70 11.64 14.39 -8.71
C MET A 70 11.17 13.72 -7.41
N ASN A 71 9.92 13.25 -7.38
CA ASN A 71 9.29 12.59 -6.24
C ASN A 71 8.99 11.10 -6.52
N CYS A 72 9.93 10.37 -7.15
CA CYS A 72 9.82 8.91 -7.28
C CYS A 72 10.05 8.22 -5.91
N LEU A 73 9.06 8.33 -5.02
CA LEU A 73 8.99 7.84 -3.64
C LEU A 73 7.66 7.09 -3.40
N PRO A 74 7.46 6.40 -2.25
CA PRO A 74 6.14 5.90 -1.85
C PRO A 74 5.01 6.93 -2.04
N GLY A 75 3.90 6.48 -2.63
CA GLY A 75 2.79 7.33 -3.12
C GLY A 75 2.93 7.80 -4.58
N CYS A 76 4.03 7.49 -5.28
CA CYS A 76 4.21 7.89 -6.68
C CYS A 76 3.36 7.04 -7.64
N ASN A 77 2.33 7.67 -8.22
CA ASN A 77 1.42 7.04 -9.19
C ASN A 77 1.95 7.00 -10.64
N ASN A 78 3.15 7.52 -10.90
CA ASN A 78 3.74 7.62 -12.25
C ASN A 78 4.69 6.46 -12.59
N CYS A 79 4.83 5.46 -11.72
CA CYS A 79 5.76 4.35 -11.92
C CYS A 79 5.31 3.10 -11.16
N SER A 80 5.93 1.97 -11.44
CA SER A 80 5.64 0.68 -10.78
C SER A 80 6.71 0.27 -9.78
N ARG A 81 7.55 1.21 -9.32
CA ARG A 81 8.63 0.96 -8.37
C ARG A 81 8.13 0.70 -6.95
N TRP A 82 7.16 1.47 -6.51
CA TRP A 82 6.70 1.49 -5.13
C TRP A 82 5.41 0.70 -5.02
N VAL A 83 5.45 -0.42 -4.30
CA VAL A 83 4.29 -1.27 -4.09
C VAL A 83 3.86 -1.13 -2.64
N GLU A 84 2.72 -0.50 -2.40
CA GLU A 84 2.05 -0.55 -1.10
C GLU A 84 1.60 -1.99 -0.86
N ILE A 85 2.21 -2.66 0.12
CA ILE A 85 1.94 -4.08 0.41
C ILE A 85 0.99 -4.23 1.59
N TRP A 86 0.99 -3.30 2.55
CA TRP A 86 0.23 -3.43 3.80
C TRP A 86 -0.10 -2.05 4.38
N ASN A 87 -1.37 -1.78 4.64
CA ASN A 87 -1.85 -0.63 5.39
C ASN A 87 -2.24 -1.05 6.83
N LEU A 88 -1.81 -0.30 7.83
CA LEU A 88 -2.16 -0.44 9.24
C LEU A 88 -2.88 0.82 9.73
N VAL A 89 -4.19 0.73 9.87
CA VAL A 89 -5.07 1.82 10.27
C VAL A 89 -5.29 1.80 11.78
N PHE A 90 -5.04 2.94 12.42
CA PHE A 90 -5.31 3.17 13.83
C PHE A 90 -6.70 3.81 13.98
N MET A 91 -7.72 2.97 14.08
CA MET A 91 -9.12 3.41 14.14
C MET A 91 -9.37 4.20 15.43
N GLN A 92 -9.65 5.50 15.24
CA GLN A 92 -9.76 6.47 16.34
C GLN A 92 -11.05 7.27 16.32
N PHE A 93 -11.63 7.50 15.13
CA PHE A 93 -12.75 8.40 14.94
C PHE A 93 -13.90 7.75 14.18
N ASN A 94 -15.08 8.34 14.33
CA ASN A 94 -16.21 8.17 13.43
C ASN A 94 -16.50 9.52 12.76
N ARG A 95 -16.44 9.57 11.42
CA ARG A 95 -16.74 10.74 10.60
C ARG A 95 -18.24 10.77 10.31
N ASP A 96 -18.88 11.91 10.56
CA ASP A 96 -20.29 12.13 10.23
C ASP A 96 -20.48 12.74 8.82
N LYS A 97 -21.75 12.89 8.39
CA LYS A 97 -22.10 13.46 7.06
C LYS A 97 -21.62 14.91 6.85
N LYS A 98 -21.25 15.61 7.92
CA LYS A 98 -20.72 16.99 7.87
C LYS A 98 -19.18 17.01 7.95
N GLY A 99 -18.54 15.83 7.94
CA GLY A 99 -17.10 15.68 8.07
C GLY A 99 -16.60 15.79 9.51
N LYS A 100 -17.48 15.91 10.52
CA LYS A 100 -17.05 16.03 11.91
C LYS A 100 -16.53 14.70 12.42
N LEU A 101 -15.32 14.71 12.97
CA LEU A 101 -14.70 13.56 13.63
C LEU A 101 -15.13 13.51 15.11
N SER A 102 -15.70 12.39 15.53
CA SER A 102 -15.99 12.09 16.94
C SER A 102 -15.20 10.86 17.38
N PRO A 103 -14.62 10.83 18.59
CA PRO A 103 -13.82 9.70 19.03
C PRO A 103 -14.65 8.42 19.13
N LEU A 104 -14.05 7.29 18.76
CA LEU A 104 -14.63 5.96 18.97
C LEU A 104 -14.64 5.60 20.47
N PRO A 105 -15.57 4.75 20.94
CA PRO A 105 -15.59 4.28 22.33
C PRO A 105 -14.32 3.52 22.75
N SER A 106 -13.60 2.95 21.78
CA SER A 106 -12.35 2.24 21.98
C SER A 106 -11.47 2.39 20.74
N ARG A 107 -10.16 2.47 20.95
CA ARG A 107 -9.16 2.47 19.88
C ARG A 107 -8.97 1.03 19.39
N ASN A 108 -8.97 0.84 18.08
CA ASN A 108 -8.81 -0.47 17.45
C ASN A 108 -7.79 -0.39 16.32
N ILE A 109 -7.36 -1.55 15.83
CA ILE A 109 -6.46 -1.67 14.69
C ILE A 109 -7.23 -2.39 13.58
N ASP A 110 -7.21 -1.80 12.39
CA ASP A 110 -7.63 -2.46 11.15
C ASP A 110 -6.41 -2.53 10.22
N THR A 111 -6.16 -3.68 9.59
CA THR A 111 -5.01 -3.79 8.68
C THR A 111 -5.40 -4.56 7.42
N GLY A 112 -4.95 -4.06 6.27
CA GLY A 112 -5.15 -4.69 4.97
C GLY A 112 -3.82 -4.98 4.30
N MET A 113 -3.55 -6.25 4.00
CA MET A 113 -2.39 -6.67 3.21
C MET A 113 -2.89 -7.34 1.92
N GLY A 114 -2.60 -6.75 0.77
CA GLY A 114 -3.05 -7.27 -0.51
C GLY A 114 -2.31 -8.55 -0.88
N LEU A 115 -3.00 -9.70 -0.86
CA LEU A 115 -2.39 -11.01 -1.14
C LEU A 115 -1.72 -11.04 -2.52
N GLU A 116 -2.40 -10.50 -3.52
CA GLU A 116 -1.95 -10.43 -4.91
C GLU A 116 -0.68 -9.57 -5.03
N ARG A 117 -0.61 -8.46 -4.30
CA ARG A 117 0.56 -7.56 -4.27
C ARG A 117 1.74 -8.22 -3.57
N VAL A 118 1.50 -8.92 -2.47
CA VAL A 118 2.55 -9.67 -1.76
C VAL A 118 3.06 -10.82 -2.62
N ALA A 119 2.17 -11.58 -3.29
CA ALA A 119 2.56 -12.64 -4.22
C ALA A 119 3.41 -12.09 -5.37
N PHE A 120 2.97 -11.00 -6.00
CA PHE A 120 3.70 -10.26 -7.03
C PHE A 120 5.13 -9.87 -6.59
N VAL A 121 5.28 -9.33 -5.39
CA VAL A 121 6.58 -8.95 -4.84
C VAL A 121 7.45 -10.17 -4.56
N LEU A 122 6.89 -11.24 -3.98
CA LEU A 122 7.64 -12.44 -3.60
C LEU A 122 8.07 -13.29 -4.80
N GLN A 123 7.23 -13.33 -5.84
CA GLN A 123 7.49 -14.08 -7.08
C GLN A 123 8.31 -13.27 -8.08
N GLU A 124 8.59 -12.00 -7.79
CA GLU A 124 9.34 -11.07 -8.64
C GLU A 124 8.78 -10.98 -10.07
N THR A 125 7.45 -11.05 -10.21
CA THR A 125 6.78 -10.98 -11.52
C THR A 125 6.68 -9.53 -12.02
N GLU A 126 6.29 -9.36 -13.29
CA GLU A 126 6.16 -8.03 -13.90
C GLU A 126 4.80 -7.37 -13.59
N SER A 127 3.77 -8.18 -13.35
CA SER A 127 2.43 -7.77 -12.95
C SER A 127 1.84 -8.71 -11.90
N VAL A 128 0.82 -8.24 -11.16
CA VAL A 128 -0.02 -9.09 -10.31
C VAL A 128 -0.68 -10.21 -11.11
N TYR A 129 -0.98 -9.97 -12.39
CA TYR A 129 -1.59 -10.92 -13.30
C TYR A 129 -0.65 -12.04 -13.77
N ASP A 130 0.66 -11.86 -13.60
CA ASP A 130 1.68 -12.84 -13.98
C ASP A 130 2.00 -13.80 -12.81
N THR A 131 1.40 -13.59 -11.65
CA THR A 131 1.57 -14.48 -10.49
C THR A 131 0.94 -15.84 -10.75
N ASP A 132 1.35 -16.84 -9.96
CA ASP A 132 0.73 -18.17 -9.96
C ASP A 132 -0.78 -18.17 -9.64
N LEU A 133 -1.28 -17.12 -9.00
CA LEU A 133 -2.70 -16.94 -8.70
C LEU A 133 -3.52 -16.63 -9.96
N PHE A 134 -2.98 -15.83 -10.89
CA PHE A 134 -3.73 -15.34 -12.05
C PHE A 134 -3.32 -15.98 -13.38
N SER A 135 -2.05 -16.33 -13.55
CA SER A 135 -1.54 -16.87 -14.82
C SER A 135 -2.33 -18.10 -15.32
N PRO A 136 -2.73 -19.09 -14.49
CA PRO A 136 -3.53 -20.22 -14.97
C PRO A 136 -4.94 -19.81 -15.43
N ILE A 137 -5.54 -18.81 -14.78
CA ILE A 137 -6.87 -18.30 -15.14
C ILE A 137 -6.80 -17.58 -16.49
N LEU A 138 -5.75 -16.78 -16.71
CA LEU A 138 -5.54 -16.09 -17.98
C LEU A 138 -5.29 -17.06 -19.12
N ASP A 139 -4.51 -18.12 -18.91
CA ASP A 139 -4.28 -19.15 -19.91
C ASP A 139 -5.55 -19.92 -20.25
N TRP A 140 -6.38 -20.23 -19.25
CA TRP A 140 -7.70 -20.81 -19.48
C TRP A 140 -8.60 -19.90 -20.33
N LEU A 141 -8.67 -18.60 -20.00
CA LEU A 141 -9.44 -17.62 -20.77
C LEU A 141 -8.95 -17.51 -22.22
N ARG A 142 -7.62 -17.45 -22.44
CA ARG A 142 -7.03 -17.41 -23.79
C ARG A 142 -7.45 -18.61 -24.64
N ASN A 143 -7.53 -19.80 -24.05
CA ASN A 143 -7.95 -21.01 -24.75
C ASN A 143 -9.46 -21.06 -25.08
N MET A 144 -10.28 -20.24 -24.40
CA MET A 144 -11.71 -20.13 -24.71
C MET A 144 -12.02 -19.09 -25.79
N LEU A 145 -11.10 -18.16 -26.04
CA LEU A 145 -11.29 -17.17 -27.08
C LEU A 145 -11.14 -17.85 -28.45
N PRO A 146 -12.10 -17.67 -29.38
CA PRO A 146 -11.90 -18.13 -30.75
C PRO A 146 -10.63 -17.47 -31.29
N GLU A 147 -9.73 -18.26 -31.89
CA GLU A 147 -8.54 -17.71 -32.53
C GLU A 147 -8.95 -16.54 -33.42
N ASN A 148 -8.37 -15.36 -33.17
CA ASN A 148 -8.56 -14.20 -34.03
C ASN A 148 -8.37 -14.65 -35.48
N ARG A 149 -9.46 -14.63 -36.25
CA ARG A 149 -9.40 -14.77 -37.71
C ARG A 149 -8.39 -13.72 -38.20
N LYS A 150 -7.21 -14.19 -38.59
CA LYS A 150 -6.29 -13.41 -39.39
C LYS A 150 -7.01 -13.17 -40.72
N GLU A 151 -7.56 -11.97 -40.91
CA GLU A 151 -7.77 -11.40 -42.24
C GLU A 151 -6.44 -10.82 -42.77
#